data_AF-A0A971PYP8-F1
#
_entry.id   AF-A0A971PYP8-F1
#
_cell.length_a   1.000
_cell.length_b   1.000
_cell.length_c   1.000
_cell.angle_alpha   90.00
_cell.angle_beta   90.00
_cell.angle_gamma   90.00
#
_symmetry.space_group_name_H-M   'P 1'
#
loop_
_entity.id
_entity.type
_entity.pdbx_description
1 polymer ?
#
loop_
_entity_poly.entity_id
_entity_poly.type
_entity_poly.pdbx_seq_one_letter_code
_entity_poly.pdbx_strand_id
1 'polypeptide(L)'
;MRSLKAITRLYSIHIFAFLAVGISTYYPPWDIILSLLYLLVIGSEARSLRDFPPHSKWMVTFAWQAPGIVLFLLVISHTTIWDLSNYAYFIMLFWYTALVPILSLLPGVFWRGWPLYYYFLLALPFIMITYHFILSCNIRLTNK
;
A
#
# COMPACT_ATOMS: atom_id res chain seq x y z
N MET A 1 -9.23 -20.82 -7.11
CA MET A 1 -9.07 -20.95 -5.63
C MET A 1 -7.75 -20.39 -5.09
N ARG A 2 -6.57 -20.73 -5.66
CA ARG A 2 -5.27 -20.25 -5.14
C ARG A 2 -5.13 -18.72 -5.10
N SER A 3 -5.53 -18.02 -6.17
CA SER A 3 -5.45 -16.54 -6.22
C SER A 3 -6.40 -15.86 -5.23
N LEU A 4 -7.62 -16.38 -5.07
CA LEU A 4 -8.56 -15.87 -4.07
C LEU A 4 -7.99 -16.01 -2.65
N LYS A 5 -7.42 -17.17 -2.32
CA LYS A 5 -6.76 -17.39 -1.03
C LYS A 5 -5.61 -16.39 -0.79
N ALA A 6 -4.82 -16.10 -1.83
CA ALA A 6 -3.75 -15.11 -1.73
C ALA A 6 -4.29 -13.70 -1.48
N ILE A 7 -5.34 -13.30 -2.21
CA ILE A 7 -6.02 -12.01 -2.02
C ILE A 7 -6.54 -11.91 -0.58
N THR A 8 -7.30 -12.89 -0.10
CA THR A 8 -7.83 -12.89 1.27
C THR A 8 -6.72 -12.76 2.31
N ARG A 9 -5.61 -13.49 2.16
CA ARG A 9 -4.45 -13.38 3.06
C ARG A 9 -3.85 -11.97 3.07
N LEU A 10 -3.67 -11.36 1.90
CA LEU A 10 -3.15 -9.99 1.79
C LEU A 10 -4.07 -8.98 2.50
N TYR A 11 -5.39 -9.10 2.32
CA TYR A 11 -6.35 -8.25 3.03
C TYR A 11 -6.33 -8.49 4.54
N SER A 12 -6.24 -9.74 5.01
CA SER A 12 -6.09 -10.02 6.44
C SER A 12 -4.83 -9.39 7.01
N ILE A 13 -3.67 -9.59 6.36
CA ILE A 13 -2.40 -8.98 6.77
C ILE A 13 -2.53 -7.46 6.83
N HIS A 14 -3.13 -6.85 5.81
CA HIS A 14 -3.29 -5.40 5.73
C HIS A 14 -4.17 -4.85 6.84
N ILE A 15 -5.32 -5.48 7.13
CA ILE A 15 -6.22 -5.06 8.21
C ILE A 15 -5.55 -5.22 9.58
N PHE A 16 -4.84 -6.33 9.83
CA PHE A 16 -4.11 -6.50 11.08
C PHE A 16 -2.94 -5.51 11.22
N ALA A 17 -2.23 -5.23 10.14
CA ALA A 17 -1.16 -4.23 10.14
C ALA A 17 -1.71 -2.82 10.37
N PHE A 18 -2.85 -2.48 9.76
CA PHE A 18 -3.57 -1.24 10.02
C PHE A 18 -3.85 -1.06 11.52
N LEU A 19 -4.42 -2.08 12.18
CA LEU A 19 -4.70 -2.05 13.61
C LEU A 19 -3.42 -1.98 14.45
N ALA A 20 -2.43 -2.82 14.16
CA ALA A 20 -1.18 -2.88 14.92
C ALA A 20 -0.43 -1.55 14.86
N VAL A 21 -0.24 -1.01 13.64
CA VAL A 21 0.44 0.27 13.44
C VAL A 21 -0.38 1.41 14.05
N GLY A 22 -1.70 1.45 13.80
CA GLY A 22 -2.58 2.49 14.33
C GLY A 22 -2.70 2.53 15.86
N ILE A 23 -2.51 1.40 16.56
CA ILE A 23 -2.41 1.39 18.03
C ILE A 23 -1.01 1.83 18.47
N SER A 24 0.02 1.41 17.74
CA SER A 24 1.41 1.71 18.09
C SER A 24 1.82 3.17 17.85
N THR A 25 1.04 3.97 17.11
CA THR A 25 1.30 5.42 16.96
C THR A 25 1.28 6.17 18.29
N TYR A 26 0.64 5.61 19.33
CA TYR A 26 0.68 6.16 20.70
C TYR A 26 1.94 5.77 21.47
N TYR A 27 2.79 4.89 20.92
CA TYR A 27 4.00 4.36 21.55
C TYR A 27 5.19 4.35 20.57
N PRO A 28 5.77 5.51 20.22
CA PRO A 28 6.99 5.57 19.40
C PRO A 28 8.16 4.82 20.08
N PRO A 29 9.06 4.13 19.34
CA PRO A 29 9.17 4.05 17.88
C PRO A 29 8.47 2.82 17.26
N TRP A 30 7.55 2.19 17.98
CA TRP A 30 6.97 0.89 17.57
C TRP A 30 6.17 0.95 16.27
N ASP A 31 5.59 2.11 15.97
CA ASP A 31 4.87 2.39 14.71
C ASP A 31 5.76 2.26 13.48
N ILE A 32 6.98 2.80 13.53
CA ILE A 32 7.97 2.67 12.45
C ILE A 32 8.40 1.21 12.31
N ILE A 33 8.70 0.54 13.41
CA ILE A 33 9.16 -0.87 13.41
C ILE A 33 8.07 -1.77 12.82
N LEU A 34 6.81 -1.59 13.22
CA LEU A 34 5.68 -2.37 12.72
C LEU A 34 5.35 -2.05 11.26
N SER A 35 5.56 -0.80 10.82
CA SER A 35 5.44 -0.42 9.41
C SER A 35 6.48 -1.13 8.54
N LEU A 36 7.73 -1.22 8.99
CA LEU A 36 8.77 -1.99 8.33
C LEU A 36 8.45 -3.50 8.31
N LEU A 37 7.96 -4.03 9.44
CA LEU A 37 7.52 -5.42 9.52
C LEU A 37 6.38 -5.71 8.53
N TYR A 38 5.43 -4.79 8.39
CA TYR A 38 4.35 -4.89 7.42
C TYR A 38 4.89 -5.02 5.98
N LEU A 39 5.87 -4.19 5.59
CA LEU A 39 6.52 -4.29 4.28
C LEU A 39 7.21 -5.64 4.07
N LEU A 40 7.90 -6.17 5.10
CA LEU A 40 8.56 -7.48 5.04
C LEU A 40 7.54 -8.61 4.87
N VAL A 41 6.43 -8.59 5.60
CA VAL A 41 5.38 -9.61 5.52
C VAL A 41 4.71 -9.58 4.14
N ILE A 42 4.32 -8.40 3.65
CA ILE A 42 3.77 -8.26 2.29
C ILE A 42 4.79 -8.70 1.23
N GLY A 43 6.07 -8.38 1.42
CA GLY A 43 7.13 -8.81 0.53
C GLY A 43 7.33 -10.34 0.50
N SER A 44 7.20 -10.99 1.66
CA SER A 44 7.21 -12.46 1.77
C SER A 44 6.01 -13.08 1.05
N GLU A 45 4.82 -12.52 1.24
CA GLU A 45 3.62 -12.95 0.51
C GLU A 45 3.77 -12.78 -1.00
N ALA A 46 4.31 -11.66 -1.45
CA ALA A 46 4.59 -11.43 -2.87
C ALA A 46 5.51 -12.51 -3.44
N ARG A 47 6.59 -12.87 -2.72
CA ARG A 47 7.52 -13.94 -3.13
C ARG A 47 6.86 -15.31 -3.17
N SER A 48 5.88 -15.59 -2.31
CA SER A 48 5.12 -16.84 -2.35
C SER A 48 4.31 -17.03 -3.66
N LEU A 49 4.08 -15.95 -4.40
CA LEU A 49 3.40 -15.97 -5.70
C LEU A 49 4.34 -16.22 -6.88
N ARG A 50 5.64 -16.47 -6.67
CA ARG A 50 6.61 -16.66 -7.76
C ARG A 50 6.23 -17.76 -8.74
N ASP A 51 5.60 -18.82 -8.25
CA ASP A 51 5.20 -19.98 -9.06
C ASP A 51 3.80 -19.82 -9.69
N PHE A 52 3.12 -18.68 -9.48
CA PHE A 52 1.83 -18.42 -10.09
C PHE A 52 1.99 -18.03 -11.57
N PRO A 53 1.01 -18.31 -12.43
CA PRO A 53 1.04 -17.81 -13.80
C PRO A 53 0.96 -16.28 -13.82
N PRO A 54 1.57 -15.60 -14.81
CA PRO A 54 1.65 -14.13 -14.86
C PRO A 54 0.31 -13.41 -14.69
N HIS A 55 -0.75 -13.92 -15.32
CA HIS A 55 -2.11 -13.38 -15.19
C HIS A 55 -2.61 -13.40 -13.74
N SER A 56 -2.39 -14.51 -13.02
CA SER A 56 -2.78 -14.60 -11.61
C SER A 56 -1.98 -13.67 -10.72
N LYS A 57 -0.69 -13.43 -11.01
CA LYS A 57 0.12 -12.47 -10.24
C LYS A 57 -0.41 -11.05 -10.39
N TRP A 58 -0.72 -10.64 -11.61
CA TRP A 58 -1.32 -9.34 -11.89
C TRP A 58 -2.68 -9.19 -11.21
N MET A 59 -3.54 -10.20 -11.35
CA MET A 59 -4.86 -10.19 -10.72
C MET A 59 -4.74 -10.05 -9.19
N VAL A 60 -3.88 -10.83 -8.53
CA VAL A 60 -3.67 -10.72 -7.08
C VAL A 60 -3.15 -9.32 -6.73
N THR A 61 -2.13 -8.83 -7.44
CA THR A 61 -1.46 -7.54 -7.18
C THR A 61 -2.41 -6.35 -7.34
N PHE A 62 -3.26 -6.34 -8.38
CA PHE A 62 -4.24 -5.28 -8.55
C PHE A 62 -5.42 -5.43 -7.58
N ALA A 63 -5.88 -6.65 -7.30
CA ALA A 63 -7.04 -6.85 -6.45
C ALA A 63 -6.84 -6.37 -5.01
N TRP A 64 -5.64 -6.50 -4.44
CA TRP A 64 -5.37 -6.02 -3.08
C TRP A 64 -5.12 -4.51 -3.01
N GLN A 65 -4.71 -3.88 -4.12
CA GLN A 65 -4.53 -2.43 -4.23
C GLN A 65 -5.75 -1.70 -4.79
N ALA A 66 -6.78 -2.42 -5.21
CA ALA A 66 -8.00 -1.87 -5.79
C ALA A 66 -8.65 -0.78 -4.91
N PRO A 67 -8.79 -0.94 -3.58
CA PRO A 67 -9.35 0.12 -2.74
C PRO A 67 -8.53 1.42 -2.82
N GLY A 68 -7.20 1.31 -2.78
CA GLY A 68 -6.30 2.46 -2.92
C GLY A 68 -6.39 3.15 -4.29
N ILE A 69 -6.51 2.36 -5.37
CA ILE A 69 -6.68 2.90 -6.73
C ILE A 69 -8.03 3.63 -6.86
N VAL A 70 -9.11 3.05 -6.33
CA VAL A 70 -10.44 3.68 -6.35
C VAL A 70 -10.41 5.00 -5.58
N LEU A 71 -9.79 5.01 -4.39
CA LEU A 71 -9.64 6.24 -3.59
C LEU A 71 -8.80 7.29 -4.31
N PHE A 72 -7.68 6.89 -4.93
CA PHE A 72 -6.87 7.78 -5.76
C PHE A 72 -7.71 8.43 -6.88
N LEU A 73 -8.48 7.63 -7.63
CA LEU A 73 -9.34 8.13 -8.71
C LEU A 73 -10.38 9.13 -8.20
N LEU A 74 -10.96 8.88 -7.03
CA LEU A 74 -11.92 9.81 -6.39
C LEU A 74 -11.27 11.12 -5.92
N VAL A 75 -10.01 11.08 -5.47
CA VAL A 75 -9.30 12.30 -5.10
C VAL A 75 -9.00 13.14 -6.34
N ILE A 76 -8.48 12.51 -7.41
CA ILE A 76 -8.10 13.25 -8.63
C ILE A 76 -9.28 13.67 -9.51
N SER A 77 -10.44 13.05 -9.36
CA SER A 77 -11.64 13.43 -10.12
C SER A 77 -12.22 14.77 -9.66
N HIS A 78 -11.76 15.30 -8.51
CA HIS A 78 -12.27 16.53 -7.90
C HIS A 78 -13.81 16.54 -7.81
N THR A 79 -14.41 15.38 -7.58
CA THR A 79 -15.87 15.26 -7.52
C THR A 79 -16.38 16.07 -6.33
N THR A 80 -17.19 17.08 -6.62
CA THR A 80 -17.77 17.99 -5.62
C THR A 80 -19.02 17.43 -4.95
N ILE A 81 -19.55 16.31 -5.44
CA ILE A 81 -20.69 15.63 -4.83
C ILE A 81 -20.29 15.19 -3.42
N TRP A 82 -20.90 15.83 -2.42
CA TRP A 82 -20.76 15.52 -0.99
C TRP A 82 -19.34 15.62 -0.44
N ASP A 83 -18.50 16.45 -1.07
CA ASP A 83 -17.09 16.62 -0.71
C ASP A 83 -16.30 15.29 -0.72
N LEU A 84 -16.74 14.35 -1.58
CA LEU A 84 -16.25 12.98 -1.61
C LEU A 84 -14.74 12.89 -1.88
N SER A 85 -14.18 13.87 -2.59
CA SER A 85 -12.73 13.94 -2.84
C SER A 85 -11.93 14.16 -1.55
N ASN A 86 -12.39 15.03 -0.64
CA ASN A 86 -11.75 15.25 0.66
C ASN A 86 -11.89 14.02 1.57
N TYR A 87 -13.08 13.40 1.61
CA TYR A 87 -13.27 12.15 2.34
C TYR A 87 -12.45 11.00 1.75
N ALA A 88 -12.31 10.92 0.43
CA ALA A 88 -11.51 9.89 -0.22
C ALA A 88 -10.04 9.98 0.18
N TYR A 89 -9.47 11.19 0.25
CA TYR A 89 -8.10 11.37 0.73
C TYR A 89 -7.93 10.92 2.18
N PHE A 90 -8.90 11.27 3.05
CA PHE A 90 -8.87 10.85 4.46
C PHE A 90 -9.01 9.33 4.62
N ILE A 91 -9.90 8.70 3.86
CA ILE A 91 -10.04 7.23 3.83
C ILE A 91 -8.77 6.58 3.27
N MET A 92 -8.12 7.21 2.29
CA MET A 92 -6.85 6.74 1.74
C MET A 92 -5.73 6.80 2.78
N LEU A 93 -5.67 7.87 3.58
CA LEU A 93 -4.75 7.95 4.72
C LEU A 93 -4.99 6.81 5.70
N PHE A 94 -6.26 6.51 6.01
CA PHE A 94 -6.61 5.37 6.85
C PHE A 94 -6.20 4.03 6.22
N TRP A 95 -6.52 3.79 4.96
CA TRP A 95 -6.15 2.57 4.26
C TRP A 95 -4.63 2.33 4.33
N TYR A 96 -3.84 3.39 4.12
CA TYR A 96 -2.38 3.30 4.18
C TYR A 96 -1.77 3.58 5.56
N THR A 97 -2.54 3.54 6.65
CA THR A 97 -2.02 3.79 8.02
C THR A 97 -0.78 2.96 8.34
N ALA A 98 -0.74 1.70 7.88
CA ALA A 98 0.40 0.82 8.06
C ALA A 98 1.71 1.34 7.44
N LEU A 99 1.65 2.33 6.54
CA LEU A 99 2.80 2.97 5.87
C LEU A 99 2.98 4.45 6.25
N VAL A 100 2.01 5.05 6.95
CA VAL A 100 2.08 6.46 7.38
C VAL A 100 3.32 6.75 8.24
N PRO A 101 3.77 5.88 9.17
CA PRO A 101 5.01 6.12 9.92
C PRO A 101 6.27 6.19 9.05
N ILE A 102 6.28 5.56 7.87
CA ILE A 102 7.40 5.72 6.93
C ILE A 102 7.29 7.06 6.21
N LEU A 103 6.08 7.48 5.85
CA LEU A 103 5.86 8.78 5.23
C LEU A 103 6.19 9.95 6.18
N SER A 104 6.02 9.78 7.50
CA SER A 104 6.35 10.82 8.47
C SER A 104 7.86 11.08 8.61
N LEU A 105 8.70 10.17 8.13
CA LEU A 105 10.16 10.36 8.05
C LEU A 105 10.57 11.27 6.88
N LEU A 106 9.66 11.55 5.95
CA LEU A 106 9.94 12.46 4.85
C LEU A 106 10.13 13.88 5.39
N PRO A 107 11.03 14.67 4.81
CA PRO A 107 11.20 16.06 5.21
C PRO A 107 9.91 16.83 4.93
N GLY A 108 9.58 17.79 5.80
CA GLY A 108 8.40 18.67 5.71
C GLY A 108 8.46 19.68 4.56
N VAL A 109 8.88 19.25 3.37
CA VAL A 109 9.00 20.06 2.16
C VAL A 109 7.61 20.28 1.58
N PHE A 110 7.35 21.50 1.16
CA PHE A 110 6.15 21.86 0.39
C PHE A 110 6.48 21.92 -1.10
N TRP A 111 5.63 21.32 -1.91
CA TRP A 111 5.72 21.38 -3.36
C TRP A 111 4.37 21.83 -3.93
N ARG A 112 4.37 22.89 -4.75
CA ARG A 112 3.15 23.45 -5.37
C ARG A 112 1.98 23.66 -4.37
N GLY A 113 2.30 24.13 -3.17
CA GLY A 113 1.31 24.46 -2.13
C GLY A 113 0.86 23.29 -1.25
N TRP A 114 1.30 22.05 -1.50
CA TRP A 114 0.96 20.89 -0.70
C TRP A 114 2.20 20.24 -0.08
N PRO A 115 2.09 19.64 1.11
CA PRO A 115 3.21 18.94 1.72
C PRO A 115 3.57 17.69 0.92
N LEU A 116 4.86 17.35 0.86
CA LEU A 116 5.36 16.27 0.01
C LEU A 116 4.68 14.91 0.29
N TYR A 117 4.35 14.62 1.55
CA TYR A 117 3.65 13.39 1.93
C TYR A 117 2.29 13.23 1.25
N TYR A 118 1.62 14.32 0.87
CA TYR A 118 0.35 14.29 0.12
C TYR A 118 0.51 13.56 -1.22
N TYR A 119 1.55 13.93 -1.97
CA TYR A 119 1.85 13.32 -3.26
C TYR A 119 2.30 11.86 -3.10
N PHE A 120 3.09 11.56 -2.07
CA PHE A 120 3.49 10.19 -1.79
C PHE A 120 2.32 9.31 -1.40
N LEU A 121 1.37 9.81 -0.60
CA LEU A 121 0.15 9.08 -0.25
C LEU A 121 -0.62 8.73 -1.53
N LEU A 122 -0.84 9.70 -2.43
CA LEU A 122 -1.48 9.45 -3.73
C LEU A 122 -0.75 8.43 -4.61
N ALA A 123 0.58 8.37 -4.49
CA ALA A 123 1.41 7.42 -5.23
C ALA A 123 1.45 6.01 -4.61
N LEU A 124 1.09 5.85 -3.33
CA LEU A 124 1.21 4.56 -2.61
C LEU A 124 0.55 3.36 -3.30
N PRO A 125 -0.64 3.45 -3.91
CA PRO A 125 -1.22 2.31 -4.62
C PRO A 125 -0.27 1.77 -5.70
N PHE A 126 0.34 2.67 -6.46
CA PHE A 126 1.25 2.33 -7.54
C PHE A 126 2.60 1.85 -7.00
N ILE A 127 3.13 2.50 -5.97
CA ILE A 127 4.36 2.08 -5.30
C ILE A 127 4.21 0.65 -4.77
N MET A 128 3.08 0.33 -4.12
CA MET A 128 2.81 -0.99 -3.56
C MET A 128 2.52 -2.04 -4.65
N ILE A 129 1.87 -1.67 -5.75
CA ILE A 129 1.77 -2.54 -6.95
C ILE A 129 3.16 -2.88 -7.46
N THR A 130 4.01 -1.89 -7.68
CA THR A 130 5.36 -2.08 -8.21
C THR A 130 6.21 -2.92 -7.24
N TYR A 131 6.20 -2.61 -5.95
CA TYR A 131 6.89 -3.37 -4.91
C TYR A 131 6.47 -4.84 -4.90
N HIS A 132 5.17 -5.10 -4.83
CA HIS A 132 4.62 -6.44 -4.79
C HIS A 132 4.88 -7.20 -6.11
N PHE A 133 4.71 -6.54 -7.25
CA PHE A 133 4.95 -7.15 -8.55
C PHE A 133 6.40 -7.57 -8.73
N ILE A 134 7.36 -6.67 -8.46
CA ILE A 134 8.81 -6.94 -8.55
C ILE A 134 9.19 -8.15 -7.71
N LEU A 135 8.69 -8.24 -6.47
CA LEU A 135 9.00 -9.35 -5.57
C LEU A 135 8.34 -10.68 -5.97
N SER A 136 7.17 -10.61 -6.61
CA SER A 136 6.46 -11.76 -7.17
C SER A 136 7.06 -12.27 -8.48
N CYS A 137 7.82 -11.42 -9.17
CA CYS A 137 8.59 -11.82 -10.34
C CYS A 137 9.79 -12.66 -9.89
N ASN A 138 10.01 -13.77 -10.60
CA ASN A 138 11.23 -14.53 -10.46
C ASN A 138 12.30 -13.77 -11.24
N ILE A 139 12.96 -12.80 -10.59
CA ILE A 139 14.18 -12.21 -11.14
C ILE A 139 15.23 -13.32 -11.04
N ARG A 140 15.27 -14.21 -12.03
CA ARG A 140 16.51 -14.93 -12.33
C ARG A 140 17.47 -13.84 -12.75
N LEU A 141 18.31 -13.38 -11.81
CA LEU A 141 19.56 -12.72 -12.16
C LEU A 141 20.27 -13.68 -13.09
N THR A 142 20.10 -13.44 -14.38
CA THR A 142 20.80 -14.15 -15.42
C THR A 142 22.19 -13.56 -15.33
N ASN A 143 23.06 -14.19 -14.54
CA ASN A 143 24.49 -14.02 -14.68
C ASN A 143 24.81 -14.48 -16.10
N LYS A 144 24.87 -13.52 -17.03
CA LYS A 144 25.54 -13.67 -18.31
C LYS A 144 26.97 -13.18 -18.13
#